data_AF-W6RBC1-F1
#
_entry.id   AF-W6RBC1-F1
#
_cell.length_a   1.000
_cell.length_b   1.000
_cell.length_c   1.000
_cell.angle_alpha   90.00
_cell.angle_beta   90.00
_cell.angle_gamma   90.00
#
_symmetry.space_group_name_H-M   'P 1'
#
loop_
_entity.id
_entity.type
_entity.pdbx_description
1 polymer ?
#
loop_
_entity_poly.entity_id
_entity_poly.type
_entity_poly.pdbx_seq_one_letter_code
_entity_poly.pdbx_strand_id
1 'polypeptide(L)'
;MVMVSCPSKLLLGGSSDVLNIGNMDRRVTIERETETVKPSGSVVKAWTPVATVWAEVLQQTASEFFTGYGEAETGTMIFRVRFRPGITTADRVTYDGTAYGLKEVKELGRRDALELRGEALK
;
A
#
# COMPACT_ATOMS: atom_id res chain seq x y z
N MET A 1 44.39 -9.92 -29.11
CA MET A 1 42.94 -10.19 -29.00
C MET A 1 42.51 -9.88 -27.57
N VAL A 2 42.20 -8.60 -27.27
CA VAL A 2 41.71 -8.20 -25.94
C VAL A 2 40.20 -8.11 -26.07
N MET A 3 39.48 -9.12 -25.56
CA MET A 3 38.04 -9.02 -25.36
C MET A 3 37.81 -8.05 -24.20
N VAL A 4 37.45 -6.80 -24.53
CA VAL A 4 36.88 -5.87 -23.55
C VAL A 4 35.44 -6.29 -23.37
N SER A 5 35.19 -7.13 -22.36
CA SER A 5 33.85 -7.47 -21.90
C SER A 5 33.22 -6.20 -21.31
N CYS A 6 32.23 -5.67 -22.02
CA CYS A 6 31.35 -4.61 -21.55
C CYS A 6 30.41 -5.18 -20.47
N PRO A 7 30.41 -4.70 -19.21
CA PRO A 7 29.40 -5.13 -18.27
C PRO A 7 28.07 -4.48 -18.63
N SER A 8 27.17 -5.35 -19.09
CA SER A 8 25.76 -5.13 -19.27
C SER A 8 25.12 -4.32 -18.12
N LYS A 9 24.62 -3.13 -18.48
CA LYS A 9 23.37 -2.51 -18.00
C LYS A 9 22.83 -3.08 -16.68
N LEU A 10 23.21 -2.46 -15.56
CA LEU A 10 22.54 -2.63 -14.27
C LEU A 10 21.06 -2.26 -14.45
N LEU A 11 20.19 -3.27 -14.44
CA LEU A 11 18.79 -3.08 -14.17
C LEU A 11 18.69 -2.69 -12.69
N LEU A 12 18.49 -1.41 -12.42
CA LEU A 12 18.09 -0.89 -11.11
C LEU A 12 16.67 -1.35 -10.80
N GLY A 13 16.49 -2.65 -10.57
CA GLY A 13 15.35 -3.20 -9.82
C GLY A 13 15.59 -2.95 -8.34
N GLY A 14 15.73 -1.68 -7.95
CA GLY A 14 15.87 -1.29 -6.56
C GLY A 14 14.50 -1.24 -5.94
N SER A 15 14.25 -2.07 -4.92
CA SER A 15 13.24 -1.79 -3.90
C SER A 15 13.64 -0.47 -3.23
N SER A 16 13.29 0.66 -3.86
CA SER A 16 13.70 1.96 -3.37
C SER A 16 12.92 2.24 -2.10
N ASP A 17 13.62 2.22 -0.97
CA ASP A 17 13.12 2.74 0.32
C ASP A 17 12.91 4.27 0.29
N VAL A 18 12.91 4.87 -0.91
CA VAL A 18 12.74 6.30 -1.19
C VAL A 18 11.50 6.47 -2.06
N LEU A 19 10.67 7.46 -1.71
CA LEU A 19 9.47 7.80 -2.45
C LEU A 19 9.81 8.47 -3.79
N ASN A 20 9.39 7.87 -4.91
CA ASN A 20 9.41 8.53 -6.20
C ASN A 20 8.06 9.22 -6.47
N ILE A 21 8.04 10.55 -6.38
CA ILE A 21 6.83 11.35 -6.60
C ILE A 21 6.29 11.17 -8.04
N GLY A 22 7.16 10.90 -9.01
CA GLY A 22 6.75 10.70 -10.41
C GLY A 22 5.89 9.46 -10.65
N ASN A 23 5.93 8.49 -9.72
CA ASN A 23 5.16 7.26 -9.82
C ASN A 23 3.78 7.36 -9.14
N MET A 24 3.48 8.47 -8.45
CA MET A 24 2.22 8.65 -7.72
C MET A 24 1.11 9.12 -8.66
N ASP A 25 0.50 8.20 -9.39
CA ASP A 25 -0.43 8.50 -10.49
C ASP A 25 -1.89 8.06 -10.22
N ARG A 26 -2.19 7.55 -9.01
CA ARG A 26 -3.54 7.12 -8.62
C ARG A 26 -4.05 7.88 -7.40
N ARG A 27 -5.37 8.08 -7.35
CA ARG A 27 -6.08 8.62 -6.18
C ARG A 27 -6.63 7.48 -5.35
N VAL A 28 -6.33 7.50 -4.06
CA VAL A 28 -6.84 6.53 -3.08
C VAL A 28 -7.45 7.24 -1.90
N THR A 29 -8.47 6.65 -1.30
CA THR A 29 -9.12 7.17 -0.09
C THR A 29 -8.79 6.26 1.09
N ILE A 30 -8.16 6.82 2.12
CA ILE A 30 -7.95 6.12 3.38
C ILE A 30 -9.19 6.36 4.24
N GLU A 31 -9.77 5.28 4.74
CA GLU A 31 -10.96 5.28 5.56
C GLU A 31 -10.68 4.64 6.92
N ARG A 32 -11.35 5.16 7.94
CA ARG A 32 -11.27 4.67 9.32
C ARG A 32 -12.62 4.19 9.80
N GLU A 33 -12.61 3.05 10.49
CA GLU A 33 -13.78 2.57 11.19
C GLU A 33 -14.09 3.49 12.38
N THR A 34 -15.31 3.98 12.42
CA THR A 34 -15.85 4.81 13.49
C THR A 34 -17.03 4.10 14.12
N GLU A 35 -17.05 4.07 15.44
CA GLU A 35 -18.14 3.48 16.22
C GLU A 35 -19.04 4.60 16.74
N THR A 36 -20.33 4.53 16.44
CA THR A 36 -21.34 5.44 17.00
C THR A 36 -22.28 4.67 17.89
N VAL A 37 -22.34 5.06 19.16
CA VAL A 37 -23.28 4.49 20.13
C VAL A 37 -24.62 5.22 19.99
N LYS A 38 -25.68 4.48 19.66
CA LYS A 38 -27.04 5.02 19.59
C LYS A 38 -27.63 5.21 21.00
N PRO A 39 -28.63 6.09 21.18
CA PRO A 39 -29.38 6.21 22.43
C PRO A 39 -30.02 4.90 22.90
N SER A 40 -30.26 3.94 22.00
CA SER A 40 -30.74 2.59 22.30
C SER A 40 -29.69 1.65 22.91
N GLY A 41 -28.43 2.10 23.04
CA GLY A 41 -27.30 1.28 23.50
C GLY A 41 -26.64 0.43 22.41
N SER A 42 -27.14 0.47 21.17
CA SER A 42 -26.56 -0.27 20.04
C SER A 42 -25.35 0.44 19.44
N VAL A 43 -24.27 -0.28 19.14
CA VAL A 43 -23.08 0.25 18.45
C VAL A 43 -23.22 0.06 16.95
N VAL A 44 -23.03 1.13 16.17
CA VAL A 44 -22.97 1.07 14.71
C VAL A 44 -21.55 1.41 14.27
N LYS A 45 -20.94 0.51 13.50
CA LYS A 45 -19.64 0.71 12.85
C LYS A 45 -19.86 1.29 11.45
N ALA A 46 -19.18 2.39 11.14
CA ALA A 46 -19.20 3.02 9.84
C ALA A 46 -17.79 3.42 9.43
N TRP A 47 -17.47 3.20 8.15
CA TRP A 47 -16.20 3.63 7.57
C TRP A 47 -16.32 5.07 7.10
N THR A 48 -15.40 5.92 7.54
CA THR A 48 -15.40 7.35 7.23
C THR A 48 -14.10 7.74 6.53
N PRO A 49 -14.14 8.59 5.49
CA PRO A 49 -12.94 9.02 4.79
C PRO A 49 -12.10 9.93 5.68
N VAL A 50 -10.85 9.53 5.93
CA VAL A 50 -9.86 10.30 6.70
C VAL A 50 -9.03 11.19 5.78
N ALA A 51 -8.67 10.67 4.60
CA ALA A 51 -7.88 11.42 3.63
C ALA A 51 -8.01 10.82 2.23
N THR A 52 -8.02 11.67 1.21
CA THR A 52 -7.84 11.24 -0.18
C THR A 52 -6.49 11.74 -0.69
N VAL A 53 -5.59 10.81 -0.99
CA VAL A 53 -4.19 11.09 -1.32
C VAL A 53 -3.81 10.54 -2.70
N TRP A 54 -2.72 11.06 -3.24
CA TRP A 54 -2.05 10.42 -4.37
C TRP A 54 -1.25 9.22 -3.86
N ALA A 55 -1.22 8.15 -4.64
CA ALA A 55 -0.49 6.93 -4.36
C ALA A 55 0.15 6.36 -5.64
N GLU A 56 1.30 5.73 -5.48
CA GLU A 56 1.79 4.73 -6.42
C GLU A 56 1.13 3.39 -6.05
N VAL A 57 0.51 2.72 -7.02
CA VAL A 57 -0.18 1.44 -6.81
C VAL A 57 0.65 0.34 -7.45
N LEU A 58 1.13 -0.59 -6.61
CA LEU A 58 1.90 -1.75 -7.02
C LEU A 58 1.04 -2.99 -6.81
N GLN A 59 0.78 -3.73 -7.89
CA GLN A 59 0.15 -5.04 -7.80
C GLN A 59 1.24 -6.06 -7.49
N GLN A 60 1.10 -6.78 -6.37
CA GLN A 60 1.95 -7.95 -6.16
C GLN A 60 1.51 -9.01 -7.15
N THR A 61 2.34 -9.27 -8.15
CA THR A 61 2.09 -10.38 -9.08
C THR A 61 2.62 -11.65 -8.46
N ALA A 62 1.99 -12.80 -8.71
CA ALA A 62 2.34 -14.10 -8.14
C ALA A 62 3.82 -14.53 -8.31
N SER A 63 4.59 -13.85 -9.17
CA SER A 63 6.02 -14.11 -9.38
C SER A 63 6.94 -13.63 -8.26
N GLU A 64 6.57 -12.60 -7.49
CA GLU A 64 7.35 -12.10 -6.34
C GLU A 64 7.19 -12.99 -5.08
N PHE A 65 6.29 -13.98 -5.16
CA PHE A 65 5.93 -14.86 -4.07
C PHE A 65 6.91 -16.05 -3.91
N PHE A 66 7.61 -16.45 -4.97
CA PHE A 66 8.49 -17.63 -4.94
C PHE A 66 9.70 -17.51 -3.99
N THR A 67 9.95 -16.34 -3.40
CA THR A 67 11.03 -16.13 -2.43
C THR A 67 10.56 -15.99 -0.98
N GLY A 68 9.24 -15.98 -0.69
CA GLY A 68 8.70 -15.79 0.66
C GLY A 68 7.51 -16.70 0.92
N TYR A 69 7.61 -17.56 1.94
CA TYR A 69 6.51 -18.42 2.41
C TYR A 69 5.20 -17.64 2.66
N GLY A 70 4.07 -18.13 2.16
CA GLY A 70 2.70 -17.70 2.55
C GLY A 70 1.73 -17.38 1.40
N GLU A 71 1.01 -18.38 0.90
CA GLU A 71 -0.01 -18.37 -0.18
C GLU A 71 -0.36 -17.00 -0.80
N ALA A 72 -0.23 -16.88 -2.12
CA ALA A 72 -0.70 -15.72 -2.87
C ALA A 72 -2.21 -15.49 -2.69
N GLU A 73 -2.58 -14.71 -1.69
CA GLU A 73 -3.87 -14.02 -1.60
C GLU A 73 -4.00 -13.18 -2.87
N THR A 74 -4.80 -13.68 -3.83
CA THR A 74 -4.98 -13.20 -5.21
C THR A 74 -5.63 -11.79 -5.29
N GLY A 75 -5.52 -10.97 -4.25
CA GLY A 75 -6.04 -9.62 -4.15
C GLY A 75 -5.17 -8.67 -3.32
N THR A 76 -3.89 -8.97 -3.15
CA THR A 76 -2.98 -8.09 -2.39
C THR A 76 -2.47 -6.93 -3.26
N MET A 77 -2.61 -5.70 -2.75
CA MET A 77 -2.08 -4.49 -3.37
C MET A 77 -1.21 -3.72 -2.39
N ILE A 78 -0.18 -3.07 -2.92
CA ILE A 78 0.69 -2.17 -2.18
C ILE A 78 0.42 -0.74 -2.66
N PHE A 79 0.14 0.14 -1.71
CA PHE A 79 -0.05 1.57 -1.95
C PHE A 79 1.09 2.34 -1.28
N ARG A 80 1.90 3.03 -2.09
CA ARG A 80 2.93 3.93 -1.57
C ARG A 80 2.41 5.35 -1.57
N VAL A 81 2.37 5.94 -0.39
CA VAL A 81 1.87 7.30 -0.16
C VAL A 81 2.92 8.13 0.56
N ARG A 82 2.81 9.45 0.47
CA ARG A 82 3.60 10.34 1.34
C ARG A 82 3.32 10.03 2.81
N PHE A 83 4.33 10.22 3.65
CA PHE A 83 4.18 9.97 5.08
C PHE A 83 2.98 10.73 5.65
N ARG A 84 2.14 10.00 6.38
CA ARG A 84 1.01 10.55 7.11
C ARG A 84 0.91 9.86 8.48
N PRO A 85 1.09 10.60 9.58
CA PRO A 85 1.03 9.99 10.89
C PRO A 85 -0.37 9.45 11.18
N GLY A 86 -0.43 8.38 11.97
CA GLY A 86 -1.67 7.84 12.51
C GLY A 86 -2.44 6.93 11.57
N ILE A 87 -1.89 6.53 10.42
CA ILE A 87 -2.43 5.40 9.64
C ILE A 87 -2.04 4.09 10.34
N THR A 88 -3.00 3.19 10.49
CA THR A 88 -2.83 1.90 11.18
C THR A 88 -3.45 0.77 10.37
N THR A 89 -3.17 -0.48 10.74
CA THR A 89 -3.80 -1.67 10.11
C THR A 89 -5.29 -1.81 10.39
N ALA A 90 -5.85 -1.02 11.32
CA ALA A 90 -7.30 -0.91 11.51
C ALA A 90 -7.98 -0.02 10.45
N ASP A 91 -7.20 0.74 9.68
CA ASP A 91 -7.71 1.53 8.57
C ASP A 91 -7.81 0.67 7.30
N ARG A 92 -8.55 1.18 6.31
CA ARG A 92 -8.63 0.57 4.98
C ARG A 92 -8.36 1.59 3.89
N VAL A 93 -7.97 1.13 2.72
CA VAL A 93 -7.76 1.96 1.53
C VAL A 93 -8.81 1.60 0.49
N THR A 94 -9.53 2.57 -0.03
CA THR A 94 -10.46 2.41 -1.14
C THR A 94 -9.84 2.95 -2.42
N TYR A 95 -9.74 2.09 -3.42
CA TYR A 95 -9.16 2.36 -4.73
C TYR A 95 -9.99 1.66 -5.82
N ASP A 96 -10.32 2.41 -6.87
CA ASP A 96 -11.09 1.92 -8.03
C ASP A 96 -12.38 1.18 -7.65
N GLY A 97 -13.13 1.73 -6.70
CA GLY A 97 -14.38 1.15 -6.18
C GLY A 97 -14.21 -0.07 -5.28
N THR A 98 -12.98 -0.55 -5.08
CA THR A 98 -12.66 -1.70 -4.22
C THR A 98 -12.03 -1.23 -2.91
N ALA A 99 -12.48 -1.79 -1.79
CA ALA A 99 -11.89 -1.54 -0.49
C ALA A 99 -10.82 -2.59 -0.16
N TYR A 100 -9.69 -2.15 0.37
CA TYR A 100 -8.55 -2.98 0.75
C TYR A 100 -8.29 -2.82 2.25
N GLY A 101 -8.45 -3.90 3.01
CA GLY A 101 -8.13 -3.92 4.44
C GLY A 101 -6.61 -3.95 4.63
N LEU A 102 -6.06 -3.02 5.41
CA LEU A 102 -4.61 -2.93 5.60
C LEU A 102 -4.09 -4.07 6.48
N LYS A 103 -3.10 -4.80 5.98
CA LYS A 103 -2.40 -5.87 6.71
C LYS A 103 -1.07 -5.42 7.26
N GLU A 104 -0.41 -4.51 6.54
CA GLU A 104 0.90 -3.99 6.92
C GLU A 104 0.99 -2.50 6.58
N VAL A 105 1.60 -1.75 7.50
CA VAL A 105 1.94 -0.33 7.32
C VAL A 105 3.41 -0.19 7.66
N LYS A 106 4.22 0.13 6.65
CA LYS A 106 5.67 0.25 6.78
C LYS A 106 6.10 1.67 6.45
N GLU A 107 6.90 2.28 7.31
CA GLU A 107 7.56 3.56 7.01
C GLU A 107 8.75 3.32 6.07
N LEU A 108 8.84 4.16 5.03
CA LEU A 108 9.97 4.22 4.12
C LEU A 108 10.75 5.51 4.38
N GLY A 109 12.07 5.39 4.54
CA GLY A 109 12.97 6.51 4.80
C GLY A 109 12.80 7.13 6.20
N ARG A 110 12.92 8.46 6.29
CA ARG A 110 12.74 9.22 7.55
C ARG A 110 11.48 10.06 7.45
N ARG A 111 10.31 9.41 7.53
CA ARG A 111 8.99 10.02 7.27
C ARG A 111 8.86 10.55 5.85
N ASP A 112 9.45 9.85 4.89
CA ASP A 112 9.31 10.21 3.48
C ASP A 112 8.01 9.61 2.92
N ALA A 113 7.78 8.33 3.18
CA ALA A 113 6.61 7.60 2.71
C ALA A 113 6.10 6.54 3.68
N LEU A 114 4.89 6.09 3.38
CA LEU A 114 4.32 4.87 3.93
C LEU A 114 4.04 3.91 2.77
N GLU A 115 4.44 2.66 2.97
CA GLU A 115 4.02 1.52 2.18
C GLU A 115 2.86 0.84 2.91
N LEU A 116 1.70 0.83 2.27
CA LEU A 116 0.47 0.26 2.81
C LEU A 116 0.14 -1.00 2.03
N ARG A 117 0.27 -2.17 2.66
CA ARG A 117 -0.12 -3.44 2.05
C ARG A 117 -1.54 -3.77 2.49
N GLY A 118 -2.42 -3.98 1.53
CA GLY A 118 -3.81 -4.32 1.79
C GLY A 118 -4.32 -5.46 0.91
N GLU A 119 -5.32 -6.16 1.42
CA GLU A 119 -6.03 -7.22 0.71
C GLU A 119 -7.45 -6.76 0.38
N ALA A 120 -7.90 -7.08 -0.84
CA ALA A 120 -9.25 -6.76 -1.28
C ALA A 120 -10.30 -7.39 -0.35
N LEU A 121 -11.20 -6.57 0.15
CA LEU A 121 -12.38 -7.00 0.90
C LEU A 121 -13.45 -7.45 -0.10
N LYS A 122 -13.95 -8.69 0.07
CA LYS A 122 -15.06 -9.25 -0.71
C LYS A 122 -16.41 -8.89 -0.09
#